data_AF-A0A8J7D1W7-F1
#
_entry.id   AF-A0A8J7D1W7-F1
#
_cell.length_a   1.000
_cell.length_b   1.000
_cell.length_c   1.000
_cell.angle_alpha   90.00
_cell.angle_beta   90.00
_cell.angle_gamma   90.00
#
_symmetry.space_group_name_H-M   'P 1'
#
loop_
_entity.id
_entity.type
_entity.pdbx_description
1 polymer ?
#
loop_
_entity_poly.entity_id
_entity_poly.type
_entity_poly.pdbx_seq_one_letter_code
_entity_poly.pdbx_strand_id
1 'polypeptide(L)'
;MEQTANFISAYEKNSAEMKLSVEPCFSVFKTFMGGADSKKNLNRGINRGCTAGRNHFCITATGKFSPCKFIPDEAATSIVDYWENSLTLKNFRALEENHKDCCYKRRCLPCPALQIQTCPLASYDFTLYNAENF
;
A
#
# COMPACT_ATOMS: atom_id res chain seq x y z
N MET A 1 0.00 4.53 30.76
CA MET A 1 0.65 5.58 29.95
C MET A 1 1.96 6.06 30.57
N GLU A 2 2.02 6.27 31.88
CA GLU A 2 3.25 6.72 32.59
C GLU A 2 4.44 5.77 32.46
N GLN A 3 4.19 4.45 32.51
CA GLN A 3 5.23 3.42 32.29
C GLN A 3 5.81 3.47 30.87
N THR A 4 4.99 3.80 29.88
CA THR A 4 5.41 3.94 28.48
C THR A 4 6.29 5.19 28.29
N ALA A 5 5.91 6.31 28.91
CA ALA A 5 6.69 7.55 28.86
C ALA A 5 8.07 7.40 29.54
N ASN A 6 8.12 6.72 30.68
CA ASN A 6 9.37 6.44 31.39
C ASN A 6 10.27 5.47 30.60
N PHE A 7 9.69 4.46 29.94
CA PHE A 7 10.42 3.55 29.06
C PHE A 7 11.04 4.30 27.87
N ILE A 8 10.27 5.15 27.17
CA ILE A 8 10.76 5.95 26.05
C ILE A 8 11.93 6.86 26.49
N SER A 9 11.77 7.56 27.62
CA SER A 9 12.77 8.52 28.13
C SER A 9 14.08 7.84 28.58
N ALA A 10 13.99 6.66 29.20
CA ALA A 10 15.16 5.89 29.61
C ALA A 10 15.92 5.27 28.42
N TYR A 11 15.21 5.01 27.33
CA TYR A 11 15.72 4.37 26.13
C TYR A 11 16.35 5.37 25.13
N GLU A 12 15.82 6.60 25.03
CA GLU A 12 16.44 7.72 24.30
C GLU A 12 17.84 8.08 24.83
N LYS A 13 18.06 7.91 26.15
CA LYS A 13 19.36 8.17 26.78
C LYS A 13 20.42 7.09 26.56
N ASN A 14 20.04 5.87 26.19
CA ASN A 14 20.93 4.69 26.24
C ASN A 14 21.10 3.92 24.93
N SER A 15 20.26 4.14 23.91
CA SER A 15 20.30 3.31 22.70
C SER A 15 20.87 4.08 21.50
N ALA A 16 21.74 3.40 20.75
CA ALA A 16 22.04 3.79 19.39
C ALA A 16 20.71 3.89 18.61
N GLU A 17 20.36 5.11 18.18
CA GLU A 17 19.19 5.52 17.40
C GLU A 17 18.14 4.43 17.14
N MET A 18 17.07 4.41 17.94
CA MET A 18 15.87 3.66 17.58
C MET A 18 15.25 4.24 16.31
N LYS A 19 15.37 3.49 15.22
CA LYS A 19 14.76 3.85 13.94
C LYS A 19 13.33 3.37 13.91
N LEU A 20 12.40 4.26 14.26
CA LEU A 20 10.99 4.07 13.94
C LEU A 20 10.83 4.11 12.42
N SER A 21 10.21 3.07 11.85
CA SER A 21 9.93 2.99 10.42
C SER A 21 8.45 2.75 10.18
N VAL A 22 7.92 3.33 9.11
CA VAL A 22 6.52 3.13 8.70
C VAL A 22 6.45 1.94 7.76
N GLU A 23 5.56 1.01 8.10
CA GLU A 23 5.26 -0.14 7.26
C GLU A 23 4.84 0.30 5.84
N PRO A 24 5.31 -0.39 4.77
CA PRO A 24 4.93 -0.05 3.40
C PRO A 24 3.42 -0.04 3.17
N CYS A 25 2.65 -0.87 3.90
CA CYS A 25 1.20 -0.93 3.75
C CYS A 25 0.51 0.38 4.14
N PHE A 26 1.13 1.23 4.97
CA PHE A 26 0.64 2.57 5.26
C PHE A 26 1.33 3.62 4.37
N SER A 27 1.19 3.40 3.06
CA SER A 27 1.91 4.11 2.00
C SER A 27 1.74 5.62 2.04
N VAL A 28 0.55 6.10 2.40
CA VAL A 28 0.22 7.51 2.59
C VAL A 28 1.14 8.14 3.64
N PHE A 29 1.17 7.58 4.85
CA PHE A 29 1.94 8.15 5.95
C PHE A 29 3.44 8.05 5.68
N LYS A 30 3.89 6.93 5.11
CA LYS A 30 5.27 6.75 4.66
C LYS A 30 5.68 7.78 3.61
N THR A 31 4.79 8.06 2.67
CA THR A 31 5.03 9.07 1.63
C THR A 31 5.11 10.47 2.22
N PHE A 32 4.21 10.80 3.15
CA PHE A 32 4.20 12.07 3.87
C PHE A 32 5.51 12.29 4.65
N MET A 33 5.96 11.29 5.42
CA MET A 33 7.22 11.37 6.16
C MET A 33 8.45 11.57 5.26
N GLY A 34 8.43 11.05 4.03
CA GLY A 34 9.50 11.26 3.06
C GLY A 34 9.52 12.64 2.40
N GLY A 35 8.50 13.47 2.62
CA GLY A 35 8.40 14.84 2.10
C GLY A 35 8.07 14.96 0.61
N ALA A 36 7.75 16.18 0.18
CA ALA A 36 7.31 16.47 -1.19
C ALA A 36 8.44 16.42 -2.24
N ASP A 37 9.70 16.66 -1.85
CA ASP A 37 10.85 16.63 -2.75
C ASP A 37 11.05 15.22 -3.32
N SER A 38 10.85 15.10 -4.63
CA SER A 38 10.96 13.83 -5.33
C SER A 38 12.33 13.20 -5.23
N LYS A 39 13.42 13.97 -5.08
CA LYS A 39 14.80 13.47 -5.03
C LYS A 39 15.19 12.95 -3.64
N LYS A 40 14.58 13.47 -2.57
CA LYS A 40 14.88 13.10 -1.18
C LYS A 40 13.94 12.03 -0.63
N ASN A 41 12.73 11.92 -1.17
CA ASN A 41 11.78 10.91 -0.73
C ASN A 41 12.18 9.51 -1.23
N LEU A 42 12.56 8.63 -0.30
CA LEU A 42 12.98 7.24 -0.54
C LEU A 42 11.80 6.28 -0.76
N ASN A 43 10.56 6.73 -0.62
CA ASN A 43 9.37 5.90 -0.81
C ASN A 43 9.09 5.66 -2.30
N ARG A 44 9.89 4.80 -2.94
CA ARG A 44 9.85 4.53 -4.38
C ARG A 44 9.89 3.03 -4.67
N GLY A 45 9.57 2.68 -5.92
CA GLY A 45 9.61 1.31 -6.41
C GLY A 45 8.65 0.39 -5.67
N ILE A 46 9.05 -0.87 -5.47
CA ILE A 46 8.22 -1.90 -4.82
C ILE A 46 7.87 -1.57 -3.36
N ASN A 47 8.61 -0.69 -2.70
CA ASN A 47 8.41 -0.36 -1.28
C ASN A 47 7.49 0.84 -1.05
N ARG A 48 6.92 1.40 -2.12
CA ARG A 48 6.13 2.65 -2.09
C ARG A 48 4.71 2.48 -1.58
N GLY A 49 4.23 1.24 -1.44
CA GLY A 49 2.89 1.00 -0.92
C GLY A 49 2.40 -0.43 -1.08
N CYS A 50 1.10 -0.57 -1.36
CA CYS A 50 0.47 -1.88 -1.54
C CYS A 50 1.12 -2.64 -2.70
N THR A 51 1.65 -3.83 -2.44
CA THR A 51 2.30 -4.67 -3.46
C THR A 51 1.46 -5.86 -3.92
N ALA A 52 0.20 -5.93 -3.46
CA ALA A 52 -0.77 -6.95 -3.83
C ALA A 52 -0.90 -7.02 -5.35
N GLY A 53 -0.79 -8.24 -5.88
CA GLY A 53 -0.85 -8.52 -7.31
C GLY A 53 0.34 -8.02 -8.14
N ARG A 54 1.38 -7.45 -7.51
CA ARG A 54 2.58 -6.89 -8.19
C ARG A 54 3.84 -7.67 -7.90
N ASN A 55 4.05 -8.05 -6.64
CA ASN A 55 5.17 -8.90 -6.24
C ASN A 55 4.74 -10.13 -5.42
N HIS A 56 3.46 -10.22 -5.07
CA HIS A 56 2.88 -11.35 -4.37
C HIS A 56 1.40 -11.47 -4.69
N PHE A 57 0.86 -12.64 -4.35
CA PHE A 57 -0.56 -12.94 -4.26
C PHE A 57 -0.74 -14.03 -3.20
N CYS A 58 -1.99 -14.33 -2.84
CA CYS A 58 -2.35 -15.36 -1.88
C CYS A 58 -3.00 -16.54 -2.60
N ILE A 59 -2.77 -17.74 -2.08
CA ILE A 59 -3.51 -18.96 -2.43
C ILE A 59 -4.26 -19.39 -1.17
N THR A 60 -5.56 -19.62 -1.28
CA THR A 60 -6.40 -20.06 -0.17
C THR A 60 -6.28 -21.57 0.05
N ALA A 61 -6.78 -22.07 1.19
CA ALA A 61 -6.80 -23.51 1.48
C ALA A 61 -7.62 -24.33 0.46
N THR A 62 -8.53 -23.69 -0.27
CA THR A 62 -9.32 -24.33 -1.34
C THR A 62 -8.63 -24.28 -2.71
N GLY A 63 -7.41 -23.75 -2.78
CA GLY A 63 -6.64 -23.64 -4.01
C GLY A 63 -7.04 -22.46 -4.91
N LYS A 64 -7.86 -21.53 -4.40
CA LYS A 64 -8.20 -20.29 -5.12
C LYS A 64 -7.14 -19.22 -4.92
N PHE A 65 -7.12 -18.23 -5.82
CA PHE A 65 -6.11 -17.19 -5.86
C PHE A 65 -6.71 -15.82 -5.51
N SER A 66 -5.95 -14.95 -4.87
CA SER A 66 -6.37 -13.57 -4.60
C SER A 66 -5.16 -12.62 -4.54
N PRO A 67 -5.27 -11.34 -4.97
CA PRO A 67 -4.15 -10.41 -4.93
C PRO A 67 -3.63 -10.19 -3.51
N CYS A 68 -4.53 -10.21 -2.51
CA CYS A 68 -4.21 -10.25 -1.09
C CYS A 68 -5.40 -10.80 -0.29
N LYS A 69 -5.19 -11.19 0.97
CA LYS A 69 -6.22 -11.77 1.85
C LYS A 69 -7.53 -10.96 1.95
N PHE A 70 -7.49 -9.64 1.75
CA PHE A 70 -8.64 -8.76 1.90
C PHE A 70 -9.44 -8.56 0.62
N ILE A 71 -9.03 -9.20 -0.48
CA ILE A 71 -9.70 -9.13 -1.79
C ILE A 71 -10.36 -10.47 -2.06
N PRO A 72 -11.56 -10.49 -2.68
CA PRO A 72 -12.23 -11.72 -3.07
C PRO A 72 -11.31 -12.66 -3.85
N ASP A 73 -11.50 -13.96 -3.62
CA ASP A 73 -10.75 -14.99 -4.33
C ASP A 73 -11.39 -15.33 -5.67
N GLU A 74 -10.56 -15.81 -6.60
CA GLU A 74 -10.98 -16.29 -7.90
C GLU A 74 -10.29 -17.61 -8.25
N ALA A 75 -10.95 -18.39 -9.12
CA ALA A 75 -10.36 -19.61 -9.63
C ALA A 75 -9.39 -19.29 -10.78
N ALA A 76 -8.28 -20.02 -10.83
CA ALA A 76 -7.36 -20.01 -11.96
C ALA A 76 -6.82 -21.41 -12.19
N THR A 77 -6.44 -21.71 -13.44
CA THR A 77 -5.98 -23.06 -13.81
C THR A 77 -4.57 -23.37 -13.32
N SER A 78 -3.73 -22.34 -13.19
CA SER A 78 -2.36 -22.43 -12.72
C SER A 78 -1.89 -21.10 -12.14
N ILE A 79 -0.73 -21.10 -11.47
CA ILE A 79 -0.07 -19.87 -11.00
C ILE A 79 0.24 -18.93 -12.17
N VAL A 80 0.71 -19.47 -13.30
CA VAL A 80 1.06 -18.65 -14.48
C VAL A 80 -0.19 -18.03 -15.09
N ASP A 81 -1.26 -18.82 -15.21
CA ASP A 81 -2.55 -18.35 -15.71
C ASP A 81 -3.11 -17.23 -14.84
N TYR A 82 -3.10 -17.42 -13.51
CA TYR A 82 -3.48 -16.37 -12.57
C TYR A 82 -2.64 -15.11 -12.77
N TRP A 83 -1.31 -15.22 -12.77
CA TRP A 83 -0.42 -14.06 -12.79
C TRP A 83 -0.50 -13.21 -14.06
N GLU A 84 -0.68 -13.86 -15.21
CA GLU A 84 -0.68 -13.21 -16.54
C GLU A 84 -2.10 -12.81 -16.99
N ASN A 85 -3.11 -13.64 -16.70
CA ASN A 85 -4.43 -13.50 -17.32
C ASN A 85 -5.51 -12.94 -16.39
N SER A 86 -5.34 -13.03 -15.06
CA SER A 86 -6.32 -12.58 -14.08
C SER A 86 -6.82 -11.16 -14.37
N LEU A 87 -8.14 -11.02 -14.52
CA LEU A 87 -8.79 -9.72 -14.65
C LEU A 87 -8.64 -8.92 -13.35
N THR A 88 -8.77 -9.59 -12.21
CA THR A 88 -8.58 -8.99 -10.89
C THR A 88 -7.18 -8.37 -10.74
N LEU A 89 -6.12 -9.09 -11.14
CA LEU A 89 -4.74 -8.57 -11.12
C LEU A 89 -4.54 -7.42 -12.10
N LYS A 90 -5.09 -7.53 -13.32
CA LYS A 90 -5.02 -6.45 -14.32
C LYS A 90 -5.65 -5.17 -13.79
N ASN A 91 -6.85 -5.27 -13.21
CA ASN A 91 -7.54 -4.14 -12.57
C ASN A 91 -6.71 -3.59 -11.40
N PHE A 92 -6.16 -4.46 -10.55
CA PHE A 92 -5.30 -4.07 -9.43
C PHE A 92 -4.05 -3.30 -9.86
N ARG A 93 -3.44 -3.70 -10.97
CA ARG A 93 -2.22 -3.09 -11.52
C ARG A 93 -2.53 -1.74 -12.17
N ALA A 94 -3.67 -1.61 -12.85
CA ALA A 94 -4.12 -0.38 -13.51
C ALA A 94 -4.44 0.78 -12.54
N LEU A 95 -4.73 0.50 -11.26
CA LEU A 95 -5.04 1.51 -10.23
C LEU A 95 -4.00 2.64 -10.09
N GLU A 96 -2.75 2.41 -10.49
CA GLU A 96 -1.69 3.43 -10.45
C GLU A 96 -1.96 4.63 -11.36
N GLU A 97 -2.80 4.46 -12.39
CA GLU A 97 -3.00 5.46 -13.43
C GLU A 97 -4.02 6.56 -13.03
N ASN A 98 -4.76 6.37 -11.93
CA ASN A 98 -5.90 7.22 -11.60
C ASN A 98 -5.55 8.53 -10.86
N HIS A 99 -4.30 8.72 -10.41
CA HIS A 99 -3.87 9.95 -9.73
C HIS A 99 -3.08 10.88 -10.68
N LYS A 100 -3.74 11.39 -11.73
CA LYS A 100 -3.05 12.14 -12.80
C LYS A 100 -2.26 13.37 -12.31
N ASP A 101 -2.73 14.05 -11.26
CA ASP A 101 -2.15 15.32 -10.78
C ASP A 101 -1.60 15.30 -9.35
N CYS A 102 -1.42 14.12 -8.75
CA CYS A 102 -0.87 14.03 -7.39
C CYS A 102 0.67 14.15 -7.41
N CYS A 103 1.22 15.09 -6.63
CA CYS A 103 2.68 15.24 -6.45
C CYS A 103 3.35 13.99 -5.84
N TYR A 104 2.55 13.12 -5.23
CA TYR A 104 2.97 11.85 -4.65
C TYR A 104 2.68 10.62 -5.52
N LYS A 105 2.17 10.75 -6.75
CA LYS A 105 1.74 9.62 -7.59
C LYS A 105 2.80 8.53 -7.80
N ARG A 106 4.08 8.90 -7.87
CA ARG A 106 5.19 7.94 -8.04
C ARG A 106 5.62 7.25 -6.74
N ARG A 107 5.10 7.71 -5.61
CA ARG A 107 5.55 7.41 -4.25
C ARG A 107 4.46 6.87 -3.34
N CYS A 108 3.20 7.07 -3.69
CA CYS A 108 2.05 6.55 -2.96
C CYS A 108 1.37 5.47 -3.79
N LEU A 109 1.13 4.32 -3.16
CA LEU A 109 0.27 3.28 -3.71
C LEU A 109 -0.66 2.82 -2.58
N PRO A 110 -1.87 3.40 -2.47
CA PRO A 110 -2.78 3.10 -1.37
C PRO A 110 -3.29 1.65 -1.47
N CYS A 111 -3.76 1.11 -0.34
CA CYS A 111 -4.37 -0.21 -0.30
C CYS A 111 -5.74 -0.18 -0.99
N PRO A 112 -5.97 -0.95 -2.07
CA PRO A 112 -7.28 -0.94 -2.74
C PRO A 112 -8.40 -1.55 -1.88
N ALA A 113 -8.06 -2.45 -0.95
CA ALA A 113 -9.02 -3.06 -0.03
C ALA A 113 -9.63 -2.05 0.96
N LEU A 114 -8.96 -0.92 1.21
CA LEU A 114 -9.46 0.10 2.13
C LEU A 114 -10.49 1.05 1.50
N GLN A 115 -10.69 0.99 0.17
CA GLN A 115 -11.65 1.83 -0.56
C GLN A 115 -11.61 3.31 -0.13
N ILE A 116 -10.39 3.85 -0.01
CA ILE A 116 -10.19 5.22 0.49
C ILE A 116 -10.77 6.18 -0.54
N GLN A 117 -11.94 6.76 -0.24
CA GLN A 117 -12.68 7.64 -1.15
C GLN A 117 -12.08 9.03 -1.28
N THR A 118 -11.20 9.45 -0.36
CA THR A 118 -10.59 10.78 -0.35
C THR A 118 -9.10 10.68 -0.09
N CYS A 119 -8.29 11.31 -0.94
CA CYS A 119 -6.85 11.26 -0.74
C CYS A 119 -6.46 12.12 0.48
N PRO A 120 -5.91 11.52 1.56
CA PRO A 120 -5.57 12.28 2.78
C PRO A 120 -4.38 13.24 2.60
N LEU A 121 -3.71 13.22 1.44
CA LEU A 121 -2.62 14.11 1.08
C LEU A 121 -3.00 15.15 0.02
N ALA A 122 -4.23 15.08 -0.52
CA ALA A 122 -4.74 16.07 -1.45
C ALA A 122 -5.61 17.07 -0.69
N SER A 123 -5.49 18.36 -1.02
CA SER A 123 -6.35 19.41 -0.47
C SER A 123 -7.73 19.47 -1.12
N TYR A 124 -8.09 18.48 -1.94
CA TYR A 124 -9.34 18.42 -2.70
C TYR A 124 -9.94 17.00 -2.68
N ASP A 125 -11.27 16.96 -2.66
CA ASP A 125 -12.07 15.73 -2.79
C ASP A 125 -11.75 15.04 -4.11
N PHE A 126 -11.27 13.80 -4.03
CA PHE A 126 -11.09 12.93 -5.18
C PHE A 126 -11.78 11.62 -4.88
N THR A 127 -12.99 11.43 -5.40
CA THR A 127 -13.72 10.16 -5.34
C THR A 127 -12.87 9.06 -5.97
N LEU A 128 -12.27 8.21 -5.14
CA LEU A 128 -11.62 6.99 -5.56
C LEU A 128 -12.58 5.82 -5.34
N TYR A 129 -12.99 5.21 -6.45
CA TYR A 129 -13.59 3.88 -6.57
C TYR A 129 -15.03 3.65 -6.06
N ASN A 130 -15.87 3.18 -6.99
CA ASN A 130 -17.10 2.44 -6.71
C ASN A 130 -16.78 0.93 -6.67
N ALA A 131 -17.33 0.23 -5.69
CA ALA A 131 -17.09 -1.19 -5.41
C ALA A 131 -17.69 -2.17 -6.44
N GLU A 132 -18.32 -1.68 -7.51
CA GLU A 132 -19.12 -2.48 -8.45
C GLU A 132 -18.30 -3.15 -9.57
N ASN A 133 -16.98 -3.03 -9.59
CA ASN A 133 -16.11 -3.50 -10.68
C ASN A 133 -15.18 -4.69 -10.31
N PHE A 134 -15.52 -5.46 -9.27
CA PHE A 134 -14.84 -6.70 -8.90
C PHE A 134 -15.82 -7.87 -8.88
#